data_AF-A0A1L8MKZ2-F1
#
_entry.id   AF-A0A1L8MKZ2-F1
#
_cell.length_a   1.000
_cell.length_b   1.000
_cell.length_c   1.000
_cell.angle_alpha   90.00
_cell.angle_beta   90.00
_cell.angle_gamma   90.00
#
_symmetry.space_group_name_H-M   'P 1'
#
loop_
_entity.id
_entity.type
_entity.pdbx_description
1 polymer ?
#
loop_
_entity_poly.entity_id
_entity_poly.type
_entity_poly.pdbx_seq_one_letter_code
_entity_poly.pdbx_strand_id
1 'polypeptide(L)'
;MSQSYLKPMGATLANGIVLYFALAMGHLSIGTLGALGSFSFLAFQSRSFTYNLKAIFLHGLALWLAFLLGAATSLAPWLLPFVTASLTFVAFIVTKLYRIPKPDYFFVIMVYATGYNFQEPF
;
A
#
# COMPACT_ATOMS: atom_id res chain seq x y z
N MET A 1 -10.01 18.50 17.85
CA MET A 1 -9.95 19.13 16.51
C MET A 1 -8.58 19.16 15.84
N SER A 2 -7.44 18.92 16.53
CA SER A 2 -6.09 19.05 15.92
C SER A 2 -5.57 17.82 15.12
N GLN A 3 -5.98 16.60 15.47
CA GLN A 3 -5.47 15.35 14.86
C GLN A 3 -5.88 15.14 13.38
N SER A 4 -6.85 15.91 12.86
CA SER A 4 -7.39 15.73 11.51
C SER A 4 -6.45 16.20 10.39
N TYR A 5 -5.52 17.12 10.68
CA TYR A 5 -4.59 17.67 9.69
C TYR A 5 -3.30 16.86 9.55
N LEU A 6 -2.92 16.10 10.59
CA LEU A 6 -1.72 15.25 10.57
C LEU A 6 -1.82 14.13 9.53
N LYS A 7 -3.02 13.57 9.33
CA LYS A 7 -3.27 12.52 8.34
C LYS A 7 -3.03 12.99 6.90
N PRO A 8 -3.66 14.09 6.40
CA PRO A 8 -3.38 14.59 5.07
C PRO A 8 -1.96 15.14 4.92
N MET A 9 -1.40 15.79 5.94
CA MET A 9 -0.01 16.29 5.89
C MET A 9 1.01 15.14 5.80
N GLY A 10 0.83 14.07 6.58
CA GLY A 10 1.69 12.90 6.49
C GLY A 10 1.56 12.18 5.15
N ALA A 11 0.34 12.06 4.63
CA ALA A 11 0.09 11.46 3.33
C ALA A 11 0.72 12.26 2.17
N THR A 12 0.64 13.60 2.20
CA THR A 12 1.24 14.46 1.17
C THR A 12 2.76 14.49 1.27
N LEU A 13 3.33 14.48 2.47
CA LEU A 13 4.78 14.37 2.67
C LEU A 13 5.31 13.03 2.16
N ALA A 14 4.65 11.92 2.48
CA ALA A 14 5.05 10.60 1.99
C ALA A 14 5.06 10.54 0.45
N ASN A 15 4.03 11.07 -0.20
CA ASN A 15 4.00 11.16 -1.67
C ASN A 15 5.07 12.10 -2.22
N GLY A 16 5.22 13.28 -1.59
CA GLY A 16 6.14 14.32 -2.03
C GLY A 16 7.59 13.88 -1.99
N ILE A 17 7.98 13.10 -0.99
CA ILE A 17 9.33 12.51 -0.91
C ILE A 17 9.58 11.58 -2.10
N VAL A 18 8.66 10.65 -2.38
CA VAL A 18 8.82 9.71 -3.51
C VAL A 18 8.81 10.46 -4.85
N LEU A 19 7.97 11.47 -5.01
CA LEU A 19 7.93 12.30 -6.20
C LEU A 19 9.24 13.09 -6.40
N TYR A 20 9.80 13.65 -5.33
CA TYR A 20 11.10 14.34 -5.38
C TYR A 20 12.20 13.40 -5.86
N PHE A 21 12.25 12.17 -5.34
CA PHE A 21 13.20 11.15 -5.79
C PHE A 21 12.95 10.74 -7.24
N ALA A 22 11.70 10.58 -7.66
CA ALA A 22 11.35 10.27 -9.04
C ALA A 22 11.79 11.37 -10.02
N LEU A 23 11.65 12.64 -9.62
CA LEU A 23 12.14 13.80 -10.37
C LEU A 23 13.67 13.80 -10.46
N ALA A 24 14.37 13.55 -9.35
CA ALA A 24 15.83 13.50 -9.32
C ALA A 24 16.41 12.37 -10.20
N MET A 25 15.69 11.25 -10.33
CA MET A 25 16.09 10.11 -11.17
C MET A 25 15.61 10.22 -12.63
N GLY A 26 14.85 11.26 -12.99
CA GLY A 26 14.30 11.42 -14.34
C GLY A 26 13.18 10.44 -14.73
N HIS A 27 12.72 9.59 -13.80
CA HIS A 27 11.70 8.57 -14.03
C HIS A 27 10.41 8.89 -13.27
N LEU A 28 9.60 9.80 -13.83
CA LEU A 28 8.38 10.29 -13.18
C LEU A 28 7.33 9.18 -12.94
N SER A 29 7.37 8.08 -13.70
CA SER A 29 6.52 6.89 -13.50
C SER A 29 6.66 6.29 -12.10
N ILE A 30 7.87 6.32 -11.52
CA ILE A 30 8.15 5.86 -10.15
C ILE A 30 7.45 6.77 -9.12
N GLY A 31 7.20 8.03 -9.46
CA GLY A 31 6.49 8.98 -8.60
C GLY A 31 5.08 8.52 -8.25
N THR A 32 4.43 7.73 -9.11
CA THR A 32 3.10 7.16 -8.85
C THR A 32 3.09 6.17 -7.68
N LEU A 33 4.24 5.53 -7.39
CA LEU A 33 4.40 4.66 -6.22
C LEU A 33 4.30 5.42 -4.90
N GLY A 34 4.47 6.76 -4.92
CA GLY A 34 4.27 7.61 -3.75
C GLY A 34 2.84 7.55 -3.19
N ALA A 35 1.85 7.26 -4.04
CA ALA A 35 0.47 7.05 -3.62
C ALA A 35 0.33 5.85 -2.67
N LEU A 36 1.13 4.79 -2.84
CA LEU A 36 1.17 3.63 -1.93
C LEU A 36 1.57 4.07 -0.51
N GLY A 37 2.55 4.96 -0.40
CA GLY A 37 2.96 5.58 0.85
C GLY A 37 1.85 6.41 1.49
N SER A 38 1.16 7.22 0.71
CA SER A 38 -0.01 8.00 1.19
C SER A 38 -1.13 7.13 1.75
N PHE A 39 -1.40 5.98 1.11
CA PHE A 39 -2.47 5.09 1.55
C PHE A 39 -2.22 4.44 2.91
N SER A 40 -0.96 4.34 3.34
CA SER A 40 -0.61 3.84 4.68
C SER A 40 -1.16 4.73 5.79
N PHE A 41 -1.39 6.02 5.52
CA PHE A 41 -2.03 6.96 6.46
C PHE A 41 -3.54 6.76 6.59
N LEU A 42 -4.17 5.92 5.74
CA LEU A 42 -5.58 5.53 5.95
C LEU A 42 -5.78 4.81 7.29
N ALA A 43 -4.76 4.07 7.75
CA ALA A 43 -4.74 3.36 9.04
C ALA A 43 -4.60 4.28 10.27
N PHE A 44 -4.44 5.60 10.08
CA PHE A 44 -4.31 6.55 11.18
C PHE A 44 -5.60 6.62 12.03
N GLN A 45 -5.47 6.42 13.34
CA GLN A 45 -6.58 6.48 14.31
C GLN A 45 -6.35 7.59 15.36
N SER A 46 -7.42 8.12 15.96
CA SER A 46 -7.34 9.16 17.00
C SER A 46 -6.95 8.63 18.41
N ARG A 47 -6.20 7.53 18.49
CA ARG A 47 -5.85 6.84 19.75
C ARG A 47 -4.57 7.40 20.38
N SER A 48 -3.42 7.06 19.83
CA SER A 48 -2.10 7.42 20.34
C SER A 48 -1.11 7.55 19.19
N PHE A 49 -0.16 8.48 19.31
CA PHE A 49 0.88 8.71 18.32
C PHE A 49 1.75 7.46 18.07
N THR A 50 2.14 6.75 19.13
CA THR A 50 2.96 5.53 19.01
C THR A 50 2.19 4.38 18.36
N TYR A 51 0.88 4.29 18.63
CA TYR A 51 0.00 3.34 17.95
C TYR A 51 -0.10 3.65 16.46
N ASN A 52 -0.29 4.91 16.10
CA ASN A 52 -0.38 5.33 14.70
C ASN A 52 0.90 5.09 13.92
N LEU A 53 2.07 5.33 14.52
CA LEU A 53 3.35 5.01 13.89
C LEU A 53 3.48 3.52 13.58
N LYS A 54 3.19 2.65 14.55
CA LYS A 54 3.21 1.20 14.35
C LYS A 54 2.20 0.75 13.31
N ALA A 55 0.99 1.30 13.37
CA ALA A 55 -0.08 0.98 12.43
C ALA A 55 0.28 1.39 11.00
N ILE A 56 0.74 2.63 10.78
CA ILE A 56 1.18 3.14 9.48
C ILE A 56 2.33 2.30 8.93
N PHE A 57 3.33 1.98 9.77
CA PHE A 57 4.48 1.17 9.35
C PHE A 57 4.06 -0.24 8.93
N LEU A 58 3.23 -0.91 9.75
CA LEU A 58 2.75 -2.27 9.45
C LEU A 58 1.87 -2.28 8.19
N HIS A 59 0.99 -1.29 8.03
CA HIS A 59 0.17 -1.16 6.83
C HIS A 59 1.03 -0.87 5.59
N GLY A 60 1.97 0.06 5.68
CA GLY A 60 2.88 0.37 4.58
C GLY A 60 3.72 -0.83 4.16
N LEU A 61 4.21 -1.62 5.13
CA LEU A 61 4.93 -2.86 4.86
C LEU A 61 4.03 -3.89 4.15
N ALA A 62 2.78 -4.05 4.61
CA ALA A 62 1.83 -4.96 3.97
C ALA A 62 1.51 -4.53 2.52
N LEU A 63 1.34 -3.23 2.26
CA LEU A 63 1.09 -2.70 0.92
C LEU A 63 2.31 -2.85 0.01
N TRP A 64 3.51 -2.60 0.54
CA TRP A 64 4.74 -2.78 -0.19
C TRP A 64 4.97 -4.25 -0.58
N LEU A 65 4.74 -5.19 0.34
CA LEU A 65 4.80 -6.62 0.05
C LEU A 65 3.75 -7.05 -0.99
N ALA A 66 2.52 -6.54 -0.89
CA ALA A 66 1.48 -6.83 -1.88
C ALA A 66 1.85 -6.31 -3.28
N PHE A 67 2.43 -5.11 -3.36
CA PHE A 67 2.93 -4.54 -4.60
C PHE A 67 4.05 -5.40 -5.22
N LEU A 68 5.05 -5.79 -4.41
CA LEU A 68 6.14 -6.66 -4.86
C LEU A 68 5.62 -8.04 -5.32
N LEU A 69 4.66 -8.62 -4.59
CA LEU A 69 4.03 -9.88 -4.98
C LEU A 69 3.30 -9.75 -6.33
N GLY A 70 2.61 -8.62 -6.55
CA GLY A 70 1.98 -8.29 -7.83
C GLY A 70 3.00 -8.21 -8.96
N ALA A 71 4.07 -7.43 -8.77
CA ALA A 71 5.15 -7.27 -9.74
C ALA A 71 5.99 -8.55 -9.94
N ALA A 72 6.00 -9.48 -8.98
CA ALA A 72 6.60 -10.80 -9.17
C ALA A 72 5.68 -11.72 -9.97
N THR A 73 4.36 -11.57 -9.80
CA THR A 73 3.36 -12.40 -10.49
C THR A 73 3.24 -12.02 -11.97
N SER A 74 3.53 -10.77 -12.35
CA SER A 74 3.60 -10.37 -13.77
C SER A 74 4.69 -11.09 -14.56
N LEU A 75 5.75 -11.58 -13.90
CA LEU A 75 6.77 -12.41 -14.57
C LEU A 75 6.24 -13.79 -14.98
N ALA A 76 5.14 -14.24 -14.39
CA ALA A 76 4.54 -15.54 -14.63
C ALA A 76 3.00 -15.45 -14.60
N PRO A 77 2.36 -14.92 -15.66
CA PRO A 77 0.91 -14.65 -15.69
C PRO A 77 0.02 -15.86 -15.36
N TRP A 78 0.49 -17.08 -15.63
CA TRP A 78 -0.21 -18.32 -15.29
C TRP A 78 -0.42 -18.53 -13.77
N LEU A 79 0.39 -17.89 -12.92
CA LEU A 79 0.27 -17.95 -11.47
C LEU A 79 -0.77 -16.97 -10.92
N LEU A 80 -1.27 -16.04 -11.74
CA LEU A 80 -2.21 -15.00 -11.34
C LEU A 80 -3.42 -15.54 -10.55
N PRO A 81 -4.19 -16.55 -11.01
CA PRO A 81 -5.35 -17.04 -10.25
C PRO A 81 -4.97 -17.69 -8.92
N PHE A 82 -3.81 -18.36 -8.85
CA PHE A 82 -3.36 -19.04 -7.63
C PHE A 82 -2.88 -18.05 -6.59
N VAL A 83 -2.09 -17.05 -7.00
CA VAL A 83 -1.54 -16.02 -6.12
C VAL A 83 -2.65 -15.09 -5.63
N THR A 84 -3.56 -14.66 -6.51
CA THR A 84 -4.71 -13.82 -6.14
C THR A 84 -5.65 -14.52 -5.16
N ALA A 85 -5.98 -15.79 -5.39
CA ALA A 85 -6.82 -16.57 -4.48
C ALA A 85 -6.15 -16.74 -3.10
N SER A 86 -4.87 -17.10 -3.09
CA SER A 86 -4.10 -17.28 -1.85
C SER A 86 -3.96 -15.98 -1.08
N LEU A 87 -3.61 -14.88 -1.76
CA LEU A 87 -3.48 -13.56 -1.16
C LEU A 87 -4.81 -13.08 -0.58
N THR A 88 -5.91 -13.23 -1.33
CA THR A 88 -7.25 -12.84 -0.88
C THR A 88 -7.66 -13.63 0.35
N PHE A 89 -7.43 -14.95 0.36
CA PHE A 89 -7.76 -15.81 1.48
C PHE A 89 -6.95 -15.47 2.74
N VAL A 90 -5.63 -15.30 2.59
CA VAL A 90 -4.75 -14.91 3.70
C VAL A 90 -5.12 -13.52 4.23
N ALA A 91 -5.29 -12.53 3.33
CA ALA A 91 -5.66 -11.19 3.72
C ALA A 91 -7.02 -11.17 4.43
N PHE A 92 -8.00 -11.93 3.95
CA PHE A 92 -9.31 -12.08 4.60
C PHE A 92 -9.19 -12.68 6.00
N ILE A 93 -8.43 -13.77 6.17
CA ILE A 93 -8.22 -14.40 7.48
C ILE A 93 -7.54 -13.40 8.42
N VAL A 94 -6.46 -12.75 7.98
CA VAL A 94 -5.70 -11.81 8.82
C VAL A 94 -6.57 -10.63 9.21
N THR A 95 -7.27 -9.96 8.28
CA THR A 95 -8.07 -8.79 8.64
C THR A 95 -9.26 -9.16 9.54
N LYS A 96 -9.87 -10.33 9.32
CA LYS A 96 -11.01 -10.78 10.11
C LYS A 96 -10.62 -11.30 11.50
N LEU A 97 -9.49 -11.99 11.61
CA LEU A 97 -8.95 -12.48 12.88
C LEU A 97 -8.50 -11.32 13.78
N TYR A 98 -7.77 -10.36 13.21
CA TYR A 98 -7.23 -9.23 13.97
C TYR A 98 -8.19 -8.03 14.09
N ARG A 99 -9.41 -8.12 13.54
CA ARG A 99 -10.43 -7.05 13.50
C ARG A 99 -9.82 -5.70 13.06
N ILE A 100 -8.98 -5.73 12.03
CA ILE A 100 -8.23 -4.56 11.58
C ILE A 100 -9.23 -3.53 11.05
N PRO A 101 -9.18 -2.26 11.52
CA PRO A 101 -10.04 -1.21 11.01
C PRO A 101 -9.74 -0.94 9.53
N LYS A 102 -10.75 -0.49 8.77
CA LYS A 102 -10.62 -0.15 7.34
C LYS A 102 -9.38 0.74 7.09
N PRO A 103 -8.61 0.53 6.01
CA PRO A 103 -8.96 -0.22 4.80
C PRO A 103 -8.75 -1.74 4.96
N ASP A 104 -9.77 -2.51 4.54
CA ASP A 104 -9.83 -3.98 4.70
C ASP A 104 -8.99 -4.70 3.62
N TYR A 105 -9.04 -6.04 3.58
CA TYR A 105 -8.28 -6.89 2.64
C TYR A 105 -8.39 -6.46 1.16
N PHE A 106 -9.51 -5.85 0.75
CA PHE A 106 -9.69 -5.28 -0.59
C PHE A 106 -8.57 -4.32 -1.00
N PHE A 107 -8.03 -3.57 -0.05
CA PHE A 107 -7.02 -2.57 -0.32
C PHE A 107 -5.66 -3.20 -0.64
N VAL A 108 -5.34 -4.31 0.03
CA VAL A 108 -4.17 -5.14 -0.28
C VAL A 108 -4.29 -5.73 -1.69
N ILE A 109 -5.48 -6.20 -2.06
CA ILE A 109 -5.75 -6.75 -3.39
C ILE A 109 -5.63 -5.66 -4.47
N MET A 110 -6.12 -4.45 -4.19
CA MET A 110 -5.98 -3.31 -5.11
C MET A 110 -4.51 -3.01 -5.40
N VAL A 111 -3.67 -2.93 -4.35
CA VAL A 111 -2.25 -2.64 -4.51
C VAL A 111 -1.49 -3.78 -5.20
N TYR A 112 -1.88 -5.03 -4.94
CA TYR A 112 -1.38 -6.18 -5.70
C TYR A 112 -1.68 -6.03 -7.20
N ALA A 113 -2.91 -5.68 -7.57
CA ALA A 113 -3.29 -5.49 -8.96
C ALA A 113 -2.51 -4.34 -9.61
N THR A 114 -2.27 -3.24 -8.87
CA THR A 114 -1.39 -2.15 -9.33
C THR A 114 0.04 -2.64 -9.58
N GLY A 115 0.59 -3.48 -8.71
CA GLY A 115 1.92 -4.07 -8.89
C GLY A 115 2.02 -4.97 -10.12
N TYR A 116 1.01 -5.81 -10.36
CA TYR A 116 0.95 -6.67 -11.54
C TYR A 116 0.96 -5.86 -12.86
N ASN A 117 0.20 -4.78 -12.92
CA ASN A 117 0.12 -3.93 -14.12
C ASN A 117 1.32 -2.96 -14.28
N PHE A 118 2.21 -2.86 -13.29
CA PHE A 118 3.33 -1.93 -13.35
C PHE A 118 4.41 -2.34 -14.37
N GLN A 119 4.49 -3.64 -14.69
CA GLN A 119 5.49 -4.19 -15.62
C GLN A 119 4.99 -4.39 -17.05
N GLU A 120 3.69 -4.36 -17.29
CA GLU A 120 3.11 -4.51 -18.62
C GLU A 120 3.04 -3.12 -19.28
N PRO A 121 3.99 -2.72 -20.16
CA PRO A 121 3.69 -1.68 -21.11
C PRO A 121 2.65 -2.27 -22.07
N PHE A 122 1.54 -1.55 -22.28
CA PHE A 122 0.65 -1.84 -23.41
C PHE A 122 1.43 -1.89 -24.73
#